data_AF-A0A6B3ITZ4-F1
#
_entry.id   AF-A0A6B3ITZ4-F1
#
_cell.length_a   1.000
_cell.length_b   1.000
_cell.length_c   1.000
_cell.angle_alpha   90.00
_cell.angle_beta   90.00
_cell.angle_gamma   90.00
#
_symmetry.space_group_name_H-M   'P 1'
#
loop_
_entity.id
_entity.type
_entity.pdbx_description
1 polymer ?
#
loop_
_entity_poly.entity_id
_entity_poly.type
_entity_poly.pdbx_seq_one_letter_code
_entity_poly.pdbx_strand_id
1 'polypeptide(L)' 'GLVHADDGSLTLYLSRERPADPARAANWLPAPAGDFRPMLRLYTPGAAVLDGSYEIPAVERVGD' A
#
# COMPACT_ATOMS: atom_id res chain seq x y z
N GLY A 1 -4.36 -8.95 -11.38
CA GLY A 1 -4.51 -7.51 -11.09
C GLY A 1 -4.56 -7.31 -9.59
N LEU A 2 -4.89 -6.11 -9.12
CA LEU A 2 -5.07 -5.84 -7.68
C LEU A 2 -6.31 -6.57 -7.15
N VAL A 3 -6.22 -7.08 -5.93
CA VAL A 3 -7.32 -7.74 -5.21
C VAL A 3 -7.79 -6.80 -4.10
N HIS A 4 -9.08 -6.47 -4.08
CA HIS A 4 -9.67 -5.62 -3.04
C HIS A 4 -10.37 -6.50 -2.00
N ALA A 5 -10.47 -6.01 -0.77
CA ALA A 5 -11.30 -6.63 0.25
C ALA A 5 -12.79 -6.34 0.00
N ASP A 6 -13.68 -7.01 0.75
CA ASP A 6 -15.14 -6.87 0.58
C ASP A 6 -15.65 -5.45 0.87
N ASP A 7 -14.93 -4.69 1.70
CA ASP A 7 -15.20 -3.28 1.98
C ASP A 7 -14.66 -2.31 0.90
N GLY A 8 -14.07 -2.86 -0.17
CA GLY A 8 -13.47 -2.11 -1.26
C GLY A 8 -12.06 -1.58 -0.96
N SER A 9 -11.50 -1.86 0.22
CA SER A 9 -10.14 -1.42 0.57
C SER A 9 -9.07 -2.17 -0.23
N LEU A 10 -7.90 -1.55 -0.35
CA LEU A 10 -6.70 -2.14 -0.95
C LEU A 10 -5.60 -2.20 0.09
N THR A 11 -5.14 -3.41 0.41
CA THR A 11 -3.95 -3.63 1.25
C THR A 11 -2.75 -3.93 0.36
N LEU A 12 -1.66 -3.20 0.55
CA LEU A 12 -0.38 -3.41 -0.13
C LEU A 12 0.66 -3.98 0.86
N TYR A 13 1.38 -5.03 0.44
CA TYR A 13 2.48 -5.60 1.21
C TYR A 13 3.82 -5.20 0.59
N LEU A 14 4.71 -4.61 1.38
CA LEU A 14 6.04 -4.18 0.93
C LEU A 14 7.09 -5.04 1.63
N SER A 15 7.85 -5.81 0.86
CA SER A 15 8.93 -6.65 1.39
C SER A 15 9.94 -7.02 0.32
N ARG A 16 11.17 -7.37 0.72
CA ARG A 16 12.20 -7.85 -0.20
C ARG A 16 11.83 -9.18 -0.83
N GLU A 17 11.48 -10.14 0.01
CA GLU A 17 11.05 -11.46 -0.43
C GLU A 17 9.54 -11.46 -0.65
N ARG A 18 9.10 -12.19 -1.68
CA ARG A 18 7.68 -12.38 -1.95
C ARG A 18 7.04 -13.17 -0.80
N PRO A 19 5.90 -12.72 -0.23
CA PRO A 19 5.19 -13.47 0.80
C PRO A 19 4.78 -14.87 0.31
N ALA A 20 4.84 -15.86 1.20
CA ALA A 20 4.40 -17.23 0.90
C ALA A 20 2.86 -17.35 0.89
N ASP A 21 2.17 -16.56 1.70
CA ASP A 21 0.72 -16.46 1.71
C ASP A 21 0.21 -15.91 0.36
N PRO A 22 -0.58 -16.68 -0.41
CA PRO A 22 -1.10 -16.24 -1.70
C PRO A 22 -1.92 -14.94 -1.63
N ALA A 23 -2.66 -14.72 -0.53
CA ALA A 23 -3.48 -13.52 -0.36
C ALA A 23 -2.60 -12.26 -0.23
N ARG A 24 -1.51 -12.35 0.54
CA ARG A 24 -0.52 -11.25 0.65
C ARG A 24 0.26 -11.06 -0.63
N ALA A 25 0.64 -12.16 -1.28
CA ALA A 25 1.39 -12.15 -2.53
C ALA A 25 0.62 -11.52 -3.71
N ALA A 26 -0.72 -11.44 -3.64
CA ALA A 26 -1.56 -10.86 -4.69
C ALA A 26 -1.37 -9.35 -4.85
N ASN A 27 -1.11 -8.63 -3.74
CA ASN A 27 -0.89 -7.18 -3.71
C ASN A 27 0.49 -6.82 -3.13
N TRP A 28 1.48 -7.65 -3.44
CA TRP A 28 2.85 -7.45 -2.98
C TRP A 28 3.64 -6.56 -3.93
N LEU A 29 4.42 -5.64 -3.35
CA LEU A 29 5.39 -4.81 -4.03
C LEU A 29 6.80 -5.13 -3.49
N PRO A 30 7.77 -5.42 -4.38
CA PRO A 30 9.16 -5.61 -3.95
C PRO A 30 9.73 -4.31 -3.35
N ALA A 31 10.37 -4.43 -2.20
CA ALA A 31 11.06 -3.34 -1.51
C ALA A 31 12.50 -3.73 -1.17
N PRO A 32 13.47 -2.80 -1.15
CA PRO A 32 14.86 -3.13 -0.82
C PRO A 32 15.01 -3.50 0.67
N ALA A 33 16.15 -4.12 1.02
CA ALA A 33 16.52 -4.35 2.42
C ALA A 33 16.97 -3.07 3.15
N GLY A 34 17.38 -2.05 2.40
CA GLY A 34 17.79 -0.75 2.95
C GLY A 34 16.67 0.28 2.89
N ASP A 35 17.02 1.52 3.20
CA ASP A 35 16.07 2.63 3.25
C ASP A 35 15.33 2.82 1.93
N PHE A 36 14.03 3.03 2.02
CA PHE A 36 13.19 3.38 0.89
C PHE A 36 12.07 4.31 1.32
N ARG A 37 11.48 4.98 0.33
CA ARG A 37 10.34 5.87 0.53
C ARG A 37 9.24 5.53 -0.47
N PRO A 38 8.06 5.06 -0.01
CA PRO A 38 6.87 4.98 -0.84
C PRO A 38 6.46 6.37 -1.34
N MET A 39 6.00 6.44 -2.60
CA MET A 39 5.53 7.67 -3.22
C MET A 39 4.13 7.45 -3.81
N LEU A 40 3.11 7.99 -3.16
CA LEU A 40 1.74 7.98 -3.67
C LEU A 40 1.59 9.02 -4.78
N ARG A 41 0.98 8.62 -5.90
CA ARG A 41 0.62 9.52 -7.00
C ARG A 41 -0.89 9.54 -7.14
N LEU A 42 -1.45 10.74 -7.13
CA LEU A 42 -2.87 10.99 -7.29
C LEU A 42 -3.07 11.70 -8.62
N TYR A 43 -3.86 11.11 -9.50
CA TYR A 43 -4.25 11.72 -10.76
C TYR A 43 -5.62 12.33 -10.58
N THR A 44 -5.74 13.63 -10.86
CA THR A 44 -6.98 14.40 -10.62
C THR A 44 -7.55 14.20 -9.20
N PRO A 45 -6.80 14.56 -8.14
CA PRO A 45 -7.25 14.38 -6.76
C PRO A 45 -8.54 15.17 -6.48
N GLY A 46 -9.42 14.58 -5.67
CA GLY A 46 -10.62 15.26 -5.17
C GLY A 46 -10.30 16.35 -4.13
N ALA A 47 -11.30 17.18 -3.82
CA ALA A 47 -11.15 18.31 -2.90
C ALA A 47 -10.54 17.94 -1.54
N ALA A 48 -10.98 16.82 -0.94
CA ALA A 48 -10.49 16.38 0.37
C ALA A 48 -8.97 16.13 0.42
N VAL A 49 -8.37 15.75 -0.71
CA VAL A 49 -6.92 15.57 -0.81
C VAL A 49 -6.23 16.93 -0.95
N LEU A 50 -6.84 17.87 -1.67
CA LEU A 50 -6.30 19.20 -1.92
C LEU A 50 -6.39 20.12 -0.69
N ASP A 51 -7.46 19.98 0.10
CA ASP A 51 -7.67 20.73 1.34
C ASP A 51 -7.04 20.05 2.57
N GLY A 52 -6.50 18.83 2.40
CA GLY A 52 -5.79 18.08 3.43
C GLY A 52 -6.67 17.34 4.44
N SER A 53 -7.99 17.30 4.25
CA SER A 53 -8.89 16.52 5.11
C SER A 53 -8.80 15.00 4.89
N TYR A 54 -8.29 14.55 3.75
CA TYR A 54 -8.00 13.15 3.49
C TYR A 54 -6.63 12.76 4.07
N GLU A 55 -6.65 11.85 5.03
CA GLU A 55 -5.42 11.29 5.61
C GLU A 55 -4.93 10.10 4.76
N ILE A 56 -3.69 10.20 4.30
CA ILE A 56 -3.05 9.08 3.60
C ILE A 56 -2.74 7.98 4.64
N PRO A 57 -3.14 6.72 4.38
CA PRO A 57 -2.85 5.63 5.30
C PRO A 57 -1.35 5.49 5.58
N ALA A 58 -1.01 5.36 6.86
CA ALA A 58 0.36 5.13 7.28
C ALA A 58 0.84 3.75 6.82
N VAL A 59 2.15 3.64 6.56
CA VAL A 59 2.79 2.34 6.37
C VAL A 59 3.09 1.77 7.75
N GLU A 60 2.57 0.59 8.02
CA GLU A 60 2.77 -0.12 9.28
C GLU A 60 3.78 -1.24 9.10
N ARG A 61 4.68 -1.40 10.08
CA ARG A 61 5.55 -2.56 10.13
C ARG A 61 4.67 -3.76 10.51
N VAL A 62 4.54 -4.71 9.58
CA VAL A 62 3.89 -5.98 9.88
C VAL A 62 4.80 -6.73 10.88
N GLY A 63 4.24 -7.15 12.01
CA GLY A 63 4.94 -7.99 12.98
C GLY A 63 5.37 -9.32 12.35
N ASP A 64 6.27 -10.02 13.04
CA ASP A 64 6.55 -11.43 12.72
C ASP A 64 5.34 -12.32 13.04
#